data_AF-A0A7J2JQJ8-F1
#
_entry.id   AF-A0A7J2JQJ8-F1
#
_cell.length_a   1.000
_cell.length_b   1.000
_cell.length_c   1.000
_cell.angle_alpha   90.00
_cell.angle_beta   90.00
_cell.angle_gamma   90.00
#
_symmetry.space_group_name_H-M   'P 1'
#
loop_
_entity.id
_entity.type
_entity.pdbx_description
1 polymer ?
#
loop_
_entity_poly.entity_id
_entity_poly.type
_entity_poly.pdbx_seq_one_letter_code
_entity_poly.pdbx_strand_id
1 'polypeptide(L)'
;MRDVVGNVISRSTPRRVILVALKGERVALGDFYVVDHPWKGVPVFLRAKDIQTINEEVDLGRTGLIASSTGLISDYSSELEYVIVDCEVLGYRDPESGKIRGLEAPPPTLSPIRRPSNSDLSSFLSYHASWGLPVKVGRVKGTSVPFHLDVSSVARGHMFVTGMTRSGKSVTGDTLVVLWNQETRKYFLGPIQSFIDPLLPRQAKRGIVNLEGWEIYTPTLRQGLIPVWGRVTKALRHVNDKDIYEIETATGRKIRITEDHSLLVTPDGIHVVSVTPRTLMAMKNKYLIVPRGMELPEPKSSAVYMDRLIGIALASGIPDYTGKGVVIMDSSPADVKMACLEAGVDCEFYGYRAAMVRSDTLVDVIAEGLPSILNLPFHYRHFTGTDMFPRFRALREYLARKLLPRVKEDFVFIMEDKKRVMALSIILSLMGTTVLKHCEFGVQVDPFTASELKNRMEMPEYYIKMSDGPQSVVSILKKRTIGEDVIQKGRVDLERVI
;
A
#
# COMPACT_ATOMS: atom_id res chain seq x y z
N MET A 1 16.00 -38.91 -17.44
CA MET A 1 17.31 -38.36 -17.85
C MET A 1 17.16 -36.85 -17.92
N ARG A 2 18.17 -36.07 -17.52
CA ARG A 2 18.11 -34.61 -17.59
C ARG A 2 18.32 -34.19 -19.05
N ASP A 3 17.36 -33.49 -19.65
CA ASP A 3 17.45 -33.08 -21.05
C ASP A 3 18.56 -32.04 -21.22
N VAL A 4 19.53 -32.38 -22.07
CA VAL A 4 20.62 -31.48 -22.45
C VAL A 4 20.05 -30.43 -23.38
N VAL A 5 20.23 -29.16 -23.02
CA VAL A 5 19.72 -28.01 -23.78
C VAL A 5 20.77 -27.48 -24.75
N GLY A 6 22.04 -27.69 -24.42
CA GLY A 6 23.15 -27.11 -25.16
C GLY A 6 24.49 -27.47 -24.56
N ASN A 7 25.54 -26.91 -25.12
CA ASN A 7 26.91 -27.14 -24.69
C ASN A 7 27.63 -25.84 -24.42
N VAL A 8 28.56 -25.86 -23.47
CA VAL A 8 29.44 -24.72 -23.19
C VAL A 8 30.33 -24.44 -24.40
N ILE A 9 30.48 -23.17 -24.76
CA ILE A 9 31.43 -22.75 -25.80
C ILE A 9 32.59 -21.96 -25.21
N SER A 10 33.61 -21.74 -26.05
CA SER A 10 34.82 -21.00 -25.69
C SER A 10 34.51 -19.59 -25.17
N ARG A 11 35.47 -19.00 -24.43
CA ARG A 11 35.36 -17.69 -23.77
C ARG A 11 34.44 -17.62 -22.55
N SER A 12 33.99 -18.77 -22.06
CA SER A 12 33.37 -18.87 -20.73
C SER A 12 34.39 -18.52 -19.63
N THR A 13 33.90 -17.87 -18.58
CA THR A 13 34.66 -17.43 -17.40
C THR A 13 33.95 -17.90 -16.13
N PRO A 14 34.58 -17.82 -14.94
CA PRO A 14 33.90 -18.22 -13.70
C PRO A 14 32.66 -17.40 -13.34
N ARG A 15 32.43 -16.24 -13.98
CA ARG A 15 31.25 -15.38 -13.74
C ARG A 15 30.23 -15.40 -14.89
N ARG A 16 30.60 -15.94 -16.04
CA ARG A 16 29.80 -15.92 -17.27
C ARG A 16 30.06 -17.20 -18.05
N VAL A 17 29.03 -17.97 -18.31
CA VAL A 17 29.10 -19.20 -19.12
C VAL A 17 28.31 -18.97 -20.38
N ILE A 18 28.89 -19.30 -21.52
CA ILE A 18 28.25 -19.14 -22.82
C ILE A 18 27.82 -20.51 -23.30
N LEU A 19 26.54 -20.68 -23.67
CA LEU A 19 26.01 -21.92 -24.22
C LEU A 19 25.59 -21.75 -25.67
N VAL A 20 25.83 -22.77 -26.48
CA VAL A 20 25.16 -22.93 -27.77
C VAL A 20 24.01 -23.92 -27.59
N ALA A 21 22.78 -23.47 -27.89
CA ALA A 21 21.59 -24.30 -27.74
C ALA A 21 21.54 -25.37 -28.85
N LEU A 22 21.05 -26.56 -28.52
CA LEU A 22 20.77 -27.60 -29.49
C LEU A 22 19.60 -27.19 -30.40
N LYS A 23 19.62 -27.63 -31.66
CA LYS A 23 18.54 -27.34 -32.61
C LYS A 23 17.19 -27.80 -32.06
N GLY A 24 16.19 -26.92 -32.14
CA GLY A 24 14.82 -27.17 -31.66
C GLY A 24 14.58 -26.87 -30.18
N GLU A 25 15.63 -26.62 -29.39
CA GLU A 25 15.46 -26.25 -27.98
C GLU A 25 14.95 -24.82 -27.81
N ARG A 26 13.98 -24.65 -26.91
CA ARG A 26 13.43 -23.34 -26.56
C ARG A 26 14.16 -22.80 -25.34
N VAL A 27 14.83 -21.66 -25.52
CA VAL A 27 15.53 -20.91 -24.48
C VAL A 27 14.87 -19.54 -24.29
N ALA A 28 14.74 -19.07 -23.06
CA ALA A 28 14.16 -17.77 -22.76
C ALA A 28 14.95 -16.99 -21.71
N LEU A 29 14.84 -15.66 -21.76
CA LEU A 29 15.56 -14.79 -20.83
C LEU A 29 15.05 -14.99 -19.40
N GLY A 30 16.01 -15.20 -18.49
CA GLY A 30 15.76 -15.53 -17.09
C GLY A 30 15.53 -17.03 -16.80
N ASP A 31 15.60 -17.90 -17.81
CA ASP A 31 15.59 -19.35 -17.58
C ASP A 31 16.82 -19.80 -16.80
N PHE A 32 16.65 -20.86 -16.00
CA PHE A 32 17.72 -21.45 -15.20
C PHE A 32 18.29 -22.67 -15.89
N TYR A 33 19.60 -22.84 -15.79
CA TYR A 33 20.33 -24.00 -16.30
C TYR A 33 21.32 -24.52 -15.26
N VAL A 34 21.77 -25.76 -15.45
CA VAL A 34 22.83 -26.36 -14.66
C VAL A 34 23.93 -26.94 -15.53
N VAL A 35 25.17 -26.78 -15.06
CA VAL A 35 26.38 -27.42 -15.60
C VAL A 35 27.13 -28.07 -14.44
N ASP A 36 27.83 -29.17 -14.71
CA ASP A 36 28.58 -29.85 -13.66
C ASP A 36 29.85 -29.03 -13.32
N HIS A 37 30.13 -28.91 -12.02
CA HIS A 37 31.32 -28.21 -11.53
C HIS A 37 32.58 -28.94 -12.01
N PRO A 38 33.60 -28.25 -12.57
CA PRO A 38 34.79 -28.87 -13.17
C PRO A 38 35.52 -29.89 -12.28
N TRP A 39 35.59 -29.61 -10.97
CA TRP A 39 36.36 -30.42 -10.01
C TRP A 39 35.55 -31.10 -8.91
N LYS A 40 34.32 -30.64 -8.64
CA LYS A 40 33.58 -31.01 -7.43
C LYS A 40 32.39 -31.93 -7.68
N GLY A 41 32.04 -32.18 -8.95
CA GLY A 41 30.91 -33.06 -9.31
C GLY A 41 29.54 -32.56 -8.82
N VAL A 42 29.42 -31.27 -8.49
CA VAL A 42 28.18 -30.64 -8.02
C VAL A 42 27.57 -29.76 -9.11
N PRO A 43 26.24 -29.58 -9.14
CA PRO A 43 25.61 -28.70 -10.13
C PRO A 43 25.92 -27.23 -9.83
N VAL A 44 26.38 -26.52 -10.84
CA VAL A 44 26.54 -25.07 -10.87
C VAL A 44 25.32 -24.45 -11.53
N PHE A 45 24.68 -23.51 -10.84
CA PHE A 45 23.47 -22.86 -11.30
C PHE A 45 23.80 -21.65 -12.16
N LEU A 46 23.12 -21.58 -13.30
CA LEU A 46 23.26 -20.56 -14.33
C LEU A 46 21.90 -19.90 -14.57
N ARG A 47 21.90 -18.62 -14.94
CA ARG A 47 20.69 -17.91 -15.40
C ARG A 47 20.93 -17.23 -16.74
N ALA A 48 20.04 -17.44 -17.71
CA ALA A 48 20.09 -16.77 -19.00
C ALA A 48 19.95 -15.25 -18.80
N LYS A 49 20.99 -14.52 -19.21
CA LYS A 49 21.06 -13.06 -19.12
C LYS A 49 20.81 -12.40 -20.47
N ASP A 50 21.34 -13.00 -21.54
CA ASP A 50 21.17 -12.53 -22.91
C ASP A 50 21.08 -13.72 -23.88
N ILE A 51 20.37 -13.54 -24.98
CA ILE A 51 20.13 -14.58 -26.01
C ILE A 51 20.33 -13.93 -27.37
N GLN A 52 21.18 -14.54 -28.18
CA GLN A 52 21.53 -14.06 -29.51
C GLN A 52 21.33 -15.18 -30.50
N THR A 53 20.70 -14.86 -31.63
CA THR A 53 20.61 -15.78 -32.75
C THR A 53 21.61 -15.34 -33.81
N ILE A 54 22.44 -16.27 -34.25
CA ILE A 54 23.57 -16.00 -35.14
C ILE A 54 23.42 -16.84 -36.40
N ASN A 55 23.65 -16.19 -37.53
CA ASN A 55 23.79 -16.81 -38.83
C ASN A 55 24.89 -16.06 -39.58
N GLU A 56 26.04 -16.69 -39.76
CA GLU A 56 27.22 -16.05 -40.36
C GLU A 56 27.02 -15.66 -41.84
N GLU A 57 26.07 -16.30 -42.54
CA GLU A 57 25.80 -16.02 -43.96
C GLU A 57 24.82 -14.85 -44.19
N VAL A 58 24.08 -14.45 -43.15
CA VAL A 58 23.07 -13.37 -43.20
C VAL A 58 23.53 -12.13 -42.43
N ASP A 59 24.81 -12.09 -42.06
CA ASP A 59 25.40 -10.91 -41.43
C ASP A 59 25.63 -9.78 -42.46
N LEU A 60 25.79 -8.55 -41.97
CA LEU A 60 26.02 -7.37 -42.79
C LEU A 60 27.22 -7.57 -43.72
N GLY A 61 26.98 -7.43 -45.04
CA GLY A 61 28.00 -7.58 -46.07
C GLY A 61 28.23 -9.01 -46.55
N ARG A 62 27.42 -9.99 -46.12
CA ARG A 62 27.51 -11.39 -46.56
C ARG A 62 26.54 -11.71 -47.70
N THR A 63 26.91 -12.72 -48.49
CA THR A 63 26.21 -13.10 -49.73
C THR A 63 24.76 -13.52 -49.47
N GLY A 64 24.48 -14.20 -48.35
CA GLY A 64 23.12 -14.63 -47.99
C GLY A 64 22.17 -13.46 -47.74
N LEU A 65 22.65 -12.37 -47.12
CA LEU A 65 21.85 -11.15 -46.93
C LEU A 65 21.61 -10.41 -48.25
N ILE A 66 22.64 -10.33 -49.12
CA ILE A 66 22.53 -9.70 -50.44
C ILE A 66 21.52 -10.46 -51.31
N ALA A 67 21.61 -11.80 -51.35
CA ALA A 67 20.66 -12.63 -52.09
C ALA A 67 19.22 -12.46 -51.55
N SER A 68 19.06 -12.44 -50.23
CA SER A 68 17.76 -12.19 -49.59
C SER A 68 17.16 -10.84 -50.00
N SER A 69 17.99 -9.78 -50.11
CA SER A 69 17.53 -8.45 -50.56
C SER A 69 17.02 -8.43 -52.00
N THR A 70 17.46 -9.38 -52.84
CA THR A 70 17.02 -9.53 -54.23
C THR A 70 15.78 -10.43 -54.40
N GLY A 71 15.20 -10.90 -53.29
CA GLY A 71 14.03 -11.78 -53.29
C GLY A 71 14.34 -13.28 -53.42
N LEU A 72 15.62 -13.66 -53.46
CA LEU A 72 16.07 -15.05 -53.39
C LEU A 72 16.15 -15.48 -51.91
N ILE A 73 15.09 -16.12 -51.42
CA ILE A 73 15.08 -16.73 -50.08
C ILE A 73 15.63 -18.16 -50.22
N SER A 74 16.83 -18.41 -49.71
CA SER A 74 17.41 -19.76 -49.69
C SER A 74 17.08 -20.47 -48.37
N ASP A 75 16.54 -21.69 -48.45
CA ASP A 75 16.23 -22.51 -47.27
C ASP A 75 17.47 -22.82 -46.41
N TYR A 76 18.64 -22.87 -47.07
CA TYR A 76 19.97 -23.06 -46.45
C TYR A 76 20.27 -22.06 -45.33
N SER A 77 19.72 -20.84 -45.43
CA SER A 77 19.92 -19.79 -44.44
C SER A 77 19.41 -20.22 -43.06
N SER A 78 18.22 -20.83 -42.98
CA SER A 78 17.64 -21.26 -41.71
C SER A 78 18.38 -22.43 -41.04
N GLU A 79 19.08 -23.27 -41.82
CA GLU A 79 19.79 -24.44 -41.29
C GLU A 79 21.12 -24.09 -40.61
N LEU A 80 21.72 -22.96 -40.98
CA LEU A 80 22.98 -22.46 -40.41
C LEU A 80 22.76 -21.55 -39.19
N GLU A 81 21.50 -21.26 -38.86
CA GLU A 81 21.14 -20.47 -37.70
C GLU A 81 21.36 -21.25 -36.40
N TYR A 82 22.06 -20.63 -35.44
CA TYR A 82 22.27 -21.19 -34.11
C TYR A 82 22.05 -20.12 -33.04
N VAL A 83 21.65 -20.57 -31.85
CA VAL A 83 21.33 -19.69 -30.73
C VAL A 83 22.44 -19.78 -29.69
N ILE A 84 23.04 -18.63 -29.38
CA ILE A 84 23.95 -18.46 -28.26
C ILE A 84 23.16 -17.86 -27.08
N VAL A 85 23.40 -18.40 -25.89
CA VAL A 85 22.86 -17.85 -24.64
C VAL A 85 24.02 -17.49 -23.72
N ASP A 86 24.05 -16.24 -23.32
CA ASP A 86 24.95 -15.76 -22.28
C ASP A 86 24.30 -15.96 -20.92
N CYS A 87 24.90 -16.82 -20.11
CA CYS A 87 24.45 -17.09 -18.76
C CYS A 87 25.34 -16.41 -17.73
N GLU A 88 24.72 -15.78 -16.74
CA GLU A 88 25.44 -15.44 -15.50
C GLU A 88 25.55 -16.66 -14.59
N VAL A 89 26.67 -16.76 -13.88
CA VAL A 89 26.92 -17.83 -12.91
C VAL A 89 26.36 -17.41 -11.55
N LEU A 90 25.34 -18.09 -11.07
CA LEU A 90 24.76 -17.87 -9.74
C LEU A 90 25.60 -18.53 -8.64
N GLY A 91 26.34 -19.58 -9.00
CA GLY A 91 27.22 -20.34 -8.11
C GLY A 91 26.76 -21.77 -7.90
N TYR A 92 27.38 -22.44 -6.94
CA TYR A 92 27.03 -23.80 -6.53
C TYR A 92 26.93 -23.87 -5.00
N ARG A 93 26.19 -24.85 -4.50
CA ARG A 93 26.13 -25.13 -3.06
C ARG A 93 27.29 -26.06 -2.71
N ASP A 94 28.19 -25.58 -1.88
CA ASP A 94 29.36 -26.34 -1.44
C ASP A 94 28.92 -27.48 -0.50
N PRO A 95 29.22 -28.76 -0.79
CA PRO A 95 28.73 -29.89 0.00
C PRO A 95 29.20 -29.88 1.47
N GLU A 96 30.43 -29.39 1.71
CA GLU A 96 31.03 -29.37 3.04
C GLU A 96 30.45 -28.25 3.91
N SER A 97 30.40 -27.02 3.37
CA SER A 97 29.97 -25.86 4.15
C SER A 97 28.48 -25.53 4.01
N GLY A 98 27.78 -26.12 3.04
CA GLY A 98 26.39 -25.82 2.71
C GLY A 98 26.16 -24.41 2.16
N LYS A 99 27.21 -23.58 2.03
CA LYS A 99 27.14 -22.20 1.56
C LYS A 99 27.15 -22.14 0.03
N ILE A 100 26.50 -21.11 -0.51
CA ILE A 100 26.60 -20.81 -1.95
C ILE A 100 27.95 -20.14 -2.20
N ARG A 101 28.72 -20.69 -3.13
CA ARG A 101 30.01 -20.14 -3.55
C ARG A 101 29.98 -19.80 -5.03
N GLY A 102 30.72 -18.75 -5.38
CA GLY A 102 31.02 -18.46 -6.77
C GLY A 102 31.87 -19.57 -7.37
N LEU A 103 31.77 -19.75 -8.68
CA LEU A 103 32.60 -20.71 -9.39
C LEU A 103 34.04 -20.20 -9.44
N GLU A 104 35.01 -21.08 -9.20
CA GLU A 104 36.44 -20.74 -9.17
C GLU A 104 37.11 -20.88 -10.55
N ALA A 105 36.61 -21.78 -11.39
CA ALA A 105 37.10 -22.01 -12.75
C ALA A 105 35.96 -22.25 -13.73
N PRO A 106 36.05 -21.77 -14.99
CA PRO A 106 34.99 -21.96 -15.96
C PRO A 106 34.78 -23.44 -16.28
N PRO A 107 33.55 -23.85 -16.63
CA PRO A 107 33.30 -25.17 -17.18
C PRO A 107 34.10 -25.39 -18.48
N PRO A 108 34.60 -26.62 -18.73
CA PRO A 108 35.26 -26.95 -19.99
C PRO A 108 34.35 -26.71 -21.20
N THR A 109 34.93 -26.34 -22.34
CA THR A 109 34.22 -26.29 -23.62
C THR A 109 33.59 -27.64 -23.92
N LEU A 110 32.39 -27.62 -24.52
CA LEU A 110 31.54 -28.77 -24.81
C LEU A 110 30.95 -29.47 -23.59
N SER A 111 31.10 -28.91 -22.37
CA SER A 111 30.39 -29.43 -21.21
C SER A 111 28.87 -29.31 -21.43
N PRO A 112 28.09 -30.36 -21.15
CA PRO A 112 26.65 -30.34 -21.37
C PRO A 112 25.95 -29.44 -20.35
N ILE A 113 25.09 -28.57 -20.84
CA ILE A 113 24.20 -27.73 -20.04
C ILE A 113 22.79 -28.31 -20.10
N ARG A 114 22.16 -28.43 -18.92
CA ARG A 114 20.88 -29.12 -18.76
C ARG A 114 19.85 -28.21 -18.11
N ARG A 115 18.56 -28.49 -18.31
CA ARG A 115 17.50 -27.88 -17.50
C ARG A 115 17.60 -28.43 -16.07
N PRO A 116 17.52 -27.57 -15.04
CA PRO A 116 17.51 -28.06 -13.67
C PRO A 116 16.17 -28.74 -13.38
N SER A 117 16.21 -29.81 -12.62
CA SER A 117 14.98 -30.38 -12.07
C SER A 117 14.40 -29.48 -10.98
N ASN A 118 13.12 -29.66 -10.64
CA ASN A 118 12.52 -28.97 -9.49
C ASN A 118 13.27 -29.25 -8.18
N SER A 119 13.84 -30.45 -8.02
CA SER A 119 14.70 -30.78 -6.87
C SER A 119 16.03 -30.03 -6.89
N ASP A 120 16.64 -29.81 -8.06
CA ASP A 120 17.88 -29.04 -8.19
C ASP A 120 17.61 -27.56 -7.85
N LEU A 121 16.56 -26.98 -8.41
CA LEU A 121 16.17 -25.60 -8.09
C LEU A 121 15.78 -25.43 -6.63
N SER A 122 15.05 -26.39 -6.06
CA SER A 122 14.71 -26.37 -4.65
C SER A 122 15.96 -26.48 -3.77
N SER A 123 16.93 -27.34 -4.08
CA SER A 123 18.15 -27.43 -3.25
C SER A 123 19.01 -26.15 -3.29
N PHE A 124 18.94 -25.39 -4.38
CA PHE A 124 19.65 -24.11 -4.50
C PHE A 124 18.87 -22.94 -3.88
N LEU A 125 17.60 -22.80 -4.24
CA LEU A 125 16.75 -21.64 -3.90
C LEU A 125 15.94 -21.82 -2.62
N SER A 126 15.69 -23.06 -2.20
CA SER A 126 14.94 -23.29 -0.97
C SER A 126 15.80 -22.99 0.24
N TYR A 127 15.08 -22.49 1.23
CA TYR A 127 15.63 -22.01 2.45
C TYR A 127 15.83 -23.16 3.45
N HIS A 128 16.99 -23.22 4.11
CA HIS A 128 17.22 -24.15 5.23
C HIS A 128 16.82 -23.48 6.55
N ALA A 129 16.02 -24.18 7.35
CA ALA A 129 15.40 -23.67 8.59
C ALA A 129 16.38 -23.02 9.59
N SER A 130 17.67 -23.33 9.51
CA SER A 130 18.72 -22.82 10.40
C SER A 130 19.23 -21.40 10.07
N TRP A 131 18.76 -20.73 9.01
CA TRP A 131 19.42 -19.53 8.43
C TRP A 131 18.72 -18.17 8.72
N GLY A 132 17.81 -18.07 9.71
CA GLY A 132 16.91 -16.90 9.90
C GLY A 132 15.38 -17.15 9.87
N LEU A 133 14.60 -16.19 9.36
CA LEU A 133 13.12 -16.20 9.33
C LEU A 133 12.61 -16.08 7.87
N PRO A 134 12.33 -17.19 7.18
CA PRO A 134 11.95 -17.16 5.77
C PRO A 134 10.49 -16.77 5.57
N VAL A 135 10.23 -15.82 4.67
CA VAL A 135 8.89 -15.46 4.21
C VAL A 135 8.79 -15.74 2.72
N LYS A 136 7.84 -16.58 2.32
CA LYS A 136 7.57 -16.84 0.91
C LYS A 136 6.99 -15.60 0.25
N VAL A 137 7.63 -15.12 -0.82
CA VAL A 137 7.17 -13.93 -1.56
C VAL A 137 6.67 -14.24 -2.97
N GLY A 138 6.87 -15.47 -3.46
CA GLY A 138 6.40 -15.87 -4.77
C GLY A 138 6.88 -17.24 -5.19
N ARG A 139 6.97 -17.44 -6.51
CA ARG A 139 7.57 -18.62 -7.15
C ARG A 139 8.60 -18.17 -8.16
N VAL A 140 9.60 -19.00 -8.40
CA VAL A 140 10.57 -18.75 -9.45
C VAL A 140 9.91 -18.95 -10.82
N LYS A 141 10.06 -17.96 -11.72
CA LYS A 141 9.44 -17.92 -13.05
C LYS A 141 9.63 -19.25 -13.78
N GLY A 142 8.56 -19.78 -14.36
CA GLY A 142 8.57 -21.03 -15.11
C GLY A 142 8.60 -22.31 -14.26
N THR A 143 8.50 -22.21 -12.92
CA THR A 143 8.64 -23.37 -12.02
C THR A 143 7.60 -23.34 -10.89
N SER A 144 7.41 -24.49 -10.23
CA SER A 144 6.57 -24.59 -9.02
C SER A 144 7.32 -24.28 -7.73
N VAL A 145 8.63 -24.00 -7.81
CA VAL A 145 9.51 -23.82 -6.64
C VAL A 145 9.22 -22.50 -5.93
N PRO A 146 8.91 -22.52 -4.62
CA PRO A 146 8.63 -21.32 -3.85
C PRO A 146 9.89 -20.48 -3.59
N PHE A 147 9.78 -19.16 -3.76
CA PHE A 147 10.86 -18.22 -3.46
C PHE A 147 10.63 -17.55 -2.10
N HIS A 148 11.65 -17.58 -1.24
CA HIS A 148 11.60 -17.05 0.13
C HIS A 148 12.60 -15.91 0.31
N LEU A 149 12.20 -14.89 1.07
CA LEU A 149 13.09 -13.85 1.60
C LEU A 149 13.37 -14.13 3.06
N ASP A 150 14.64 -14.06 3.47
CA ASP A 150 14.99 -14.10 4.89
C ASP A 150 14.78 -12.72 5.53
N VAL A 151 13.74 -12.59 6.34
CA VAL A 151 13.36 -11.35 7.02
C VAL A 151 14.43 -10.91 8.02
N SER A 152 15.19 -11.86 8.60
CA SER A 152 16.28 -11.53 9.52
C SER A 152 17.44 -10.83 8.80
N SER A 153 17.72 -11.20 7.55
CA SER A 153 18.70 -10.49 6.72
C SER A 153 18.17 -9.14 6.22
N VAL A 154 16.89 -9.07 5.88
CA VAL A 154 16.21 -7.82 5.52
C VAL A 154 16.22 -6.81 6.66
N ALA A 155 15.97 -7.25 7.90
CA ALA A 155 15.95 -6.38 9.07
C ALA A 155 17.35 -5.83 9.41
N ARG A 156 18.41 -6.63 9.18
CA ARG A 156 19.80 -6.24 9.43
C ARG A 156 20.42 -5.38 8.31
N GLY A 157 20.05 -5.64 7.05
CA GLY A 157 20.63 -4.98 5.88
C GLY A 157 19.76 -3.90 5.24
N HIS A 158 18.52 -3.74 5.71
CA HIS A 158 17.45 -2.99 5.05
C HIS A 158 17.09 -3.56 3.66
N MET A 159 15.93 -3.19 3.11
CA MET A 159 15.49 -3.62 1.78
C MET A 159 14.98 -2.42 0.98
N PHE A 160 15.46 -2.32 -0.25
CA PHE A 160 14.98 -1.34 -1.22
C PHE A 160 14.20 -2.07 -2.32
N VAL A 161 12.89 -1.81 -2.40
CA VAL A 161 12.01 -2.37 -3.42
C VAL A 161 11.82 -1.34 -4.53
N THR A 162 12.36 -1.63 -5.71
CA THR A 162 12.26 -0.77 -6.89
C THR A 162 11.69 -1.53 -8.07
N GLY A 163 10.99 -0.83 -8.97
CA GLY A 163 10.42 -1.39 -10.19
C GLY A 163 9.87 -0.28 -11.08
N MET A 164 10.04 -0.44 -12.40
CA MET A 164 9.59 0.54 -13.40
C MET A 164 8.06 0.72 -13.39
N THR A 165 7.58 1.78 -14.02
CA THR A 165 6.15 1.99 -14.30
C THR A 165 5.54 0.73 -14.94
N ARG A 166 4.34 0.31 -14.50
CA ARG A 166 3.66 -0.98 -14.81
C ARG A 166 4.22 -2.24 -14.12
N SER A 167 4.91 -2.08 -13.00
CA SER A 167 5.32 -3.18 -12.10
C SER A 167 4.34 -3.42 -10.93
N GLY A 168 3.07 -3.01 -11.04
CA GLY A 168 2.04 -3.42 -10.08
C GLY A 168 1.92 -2.65 -8.77
N LYS A 169 1.78 -1.30 -8.80
CA LYS A 169 1.61 -0.47 -7.58
C LYS A 169 0.50 0.60 -7.69
N SER A 170 -0.36 0.57 -8.71
CA SER A 170 -1.30 1.66 -9.04
C SER A 170 -2.73 1.47 -8.52
N VAL A 171 -3.37 2.55 -8.03
CA VAL A 171 -4.80 2.60 -7.65
C VAL A 171 -5.60 3.54 -8.55
N THR A 172 -6.93 3.47 -8.48
CA THR A 172 -7.85 4.39 -9.21
C THR A 172 -7.89 5.79 -8.58
N GLY A 173 -8.16 6.82 -9.39
CA GLY A 173 -8.07 8.23 -8.97
C GLY A 173 -9.06 8.67 -7.89
N ASP A 174 -10.19 8.01 -7.79
CA ASP A 174 -11.22 8.24 -6.76
C ASP A 174 -10.87 7.61 -5.40
N THR A 175 -9.79 6.84 -5.31
CA THR A 175 -9.33 6.23 -4.05
C THR A 175 -8.99 7.32 -3.04
N LEU A 176 -9.62 7.27 -1.86
CA LEU A 176 -9.32 8.21 -0.78
C LEU A 176 -7.93 7.93 -0.20
N VAL A 177 -7.16 9.01 -0.01
CA VAL A 177 -5.85 8.98 0.66
C VAL A 177 -5.82 10.00 1.79
N VAL A 178 -5.01 9.72 2.81
CA VAL A 178 -4.70 10.67 3.88
C VAL A 178 -3.26 11.10 3.71
N LEU A 179 -3.04 12.40 3.54
CA LEU A 179 -1.72 12.99 3.46
C LEU A 179 -1.56 14.03 4.56
N TRP A 180 -0.37 14.11 5.14
CA TRP A 180 0.05 15.15 6.07
C TRP A 180 1.11 16.00 5.38
N ASN A 181 0.85 17.30 5.24
CA ASN A 181 1.84 18.26 4.77
C ASN A 181 2.44 18.96 6.00
N GLN A 182 3.72 18.69 6.26
CA GLN A 182 4.44 19.22 7.41
C GLN A 182 4.75 20.71 7.28
N GLU A 183 4.97 21.23 6.06
CA GLU A 183 5.22 22.66 5.82
C GLU A 183 3.97 23.49 6.12
N THR A 184 2.82 23.09 5.56
CA THR A 184 1.55 23.80 5.81
C THR A 184 0.91 23.41 7.14
N ARG A 185 1.40 22.34 7.78
CA ARG A 185 0.80 21.68 8.94
C ARG A 185 -0.69 21.40 8.76
N LYS A 186 -1.04 20.77 7.62
CA LYS A 186 -2.41 20.41 7.27
C LYS A 186 -2.52 18.99 6.75
N TYR A 187 -3.63 18.35 7.08
CA TYR A 187 -4.09 17.12 6.49
C TYR A 187 -4.86 17.37 5.19
N PHE A 188 -4.64 16.47 4.24
CA PHE A 188 -5.52 16.24 3.10
C PHE A 188 -6.16 14.86 3.29
N LEU A 189 -7.49 14.80 3.21
CA LEU A 189 -8.22 13.54 3.11
C LEU A 189 -9.21 13.66 1.96
N GLY A 190 -8.97 12.94 0.88
CA GLY A 190 -9.78 13.03 -0.32
C GLY A 190 -9.29 12.10 -1.41
N PRO A 191 -9.97 12.09 -2.58
CA PRO A 191 -9.53 11.33 -3.74
C PRO A 191 -8.08 11.68 -4.10
N ILE A 192 -7.25 10.66 -4.34
CA ILE A 192 -5.85 10.86 -4.73
C ILE A 192 -5.72 11.71 -6.01
N GLN A 193 -6.69 11.62 -6.91
CA GLN A 193 -6.75 12.47 -8.10
C GLN A 193 -6.83 13.96 -7.74
N SER A 194 -7.64 14.35 -6.75
CA SER A 194 -7.78 15.74 -6.32
C SER A 194 -6.49 16.32 -5.74
N PHE A 195 -5.60 15.46 -5.24
CA PHE A 195 -4.27 15.85 -4.79
C PHE A 195 -3.28 15.98 -5.96
N ILE A 196 -3.28 15.03 -6.90
CA ILE A 196 -2.28 14.95 -7.97
C ILE A 196 -2.59 15.92 -9.13
N ASP A 197 -3.84 16.03 -9.54
CA ASP A 197 -4.23 16.76 -10.75
C ASP A 197 -3.82 18.25 -10.73
N PRO A 198 -3.94 19.00 -9.61
CA PRO A 198 -3.46 20.39 -9.55
C PRO A 198 -1.95 20.54 -9.72
N LEU A 199 -1.17 19.47 -9.46
CA LEU A 199 0.29 19.47 -9.53
C LEU A 199 0.80 19.10 -10.93
N LEU A 200 -0.09 18.68 -11.83
CA LEU A 200 0.24 18.33 -13.21
C LEU A 200 -0.28 19.40 -14.18
N PRO A 201 0.32 19.54 -15.38
CA PRO A 201 -0.25 20.39 -16.42
C PRO A 201 -1.70 19.97 -16.74
N ARG A 202 -2.62 20.92 -16.90
CA ARG A 202 -4.07 20.65 -17.07
C ARG A 202 -4.42 19.63 -18.17
N GLN A 203 -3.58 19.49 -19.20
CA GLN A 203 -3.78 18.58 -20.33
C GLN A 203 -3.04 17.24 -20.20
N ALA A 204 -2.24 17.06 -19.14
CA ALA A 204 -1.39 15.88 -18.97
C ALA A 204 -2.22 14.64 -18.62
N LYS A 205 -2.33 13.70 -19.56
CA LYS A 205 -2.96 12.38 -19.31
C LYS A 205 -2.08 11.44 -18.48
N ARG A 206 -0.77 11.71 -18.44
CA ARG A 206 0.26 10.98 -17.68
C ARG A 206 1.25 11.99 -17.11
N GLY A 207 1.84 11.68 -15.97
CA GLY A 207 2.82 12.57 -15.36
C GLY A 207 3.45 12.00 -14.09
N ILE A 208 4.61 12.53 -13.74
CA ILE A 208 5.30 12.26 -12.48
C ILE A 208 5.56 13.61 -11.84
N VAL A 209 5.16 13.75 -10.58
CA VAL A 209 5.46 14.91 -9.74
C VAL A 209 6.55 14.47 -8.77
N ASN A 210 7.69 15.16 -8.79
CA ASN A 210 8.70 14.98 -7.76
C ASN A 210 8.28 15.76 -6.50
N LEU A 211 8.09 15.04 -5.40
CA LEU A 211 7.70 15.57 -4.10
C LEU A 211 8.86 15.48 -3.09
N GLU A 212 10.08 15.12 -3.51
CA GLU A 212 11.24 15.06 -2.62
C GLU A 212 11.54 16.40 -1.94
N GLY A 213 11.24 17.53 -2.59
CA GLY A 213 11.37 18.85 -1.98
C GLY A 213 10.23 19.22 -1.03
N TRP A 214 9.19 18.39 -0.92
CA TRP A 214 7.99 18.67 -0.15
C TRP A 214 7.95 17.74 1.05
N GLU A 215 7.65 18.27 2.23
CA GLU A 215 7.53 17.45 3.44
C GLU A 215 6.12 16.83 3.57
N ILE A 216 5.76 15.97 2.62
CA ILE A 216 4.46 15.26 2.59
C ILE A 216 4.61 13.83 3.11
N TYR A 217 3.66 13.39 3.92
CA TYR A 217 3.64 12.07 4.56
C TYR A 217 2.29 11.37 4.39
N THR A 218 2.27 10.05 4.43
CA THR A 218 1.07 9.20 4.36
C THR A 218 1.14 8.08 5.41
N PRO A 219 0.00 7.56 5.91
CA PRO A 219 0.01 6.37 6.75
C PRO A 219 0.72 5.21 6.03
N THR A 220 1.69 4.59 6.71
CA THR A 220 2.51 3.46 6.22
C THR A 220 2.67 2.44 7.33
N LEU A 221 2.82 1.16 7.01
CA LEU A 221 3.08 0.10 7.99
C LEU A 221 4.58 -0.20 8.09
N ARG A 222 5.14 -0.15 9.30
CA ARG A 222 6.49 -0.66 9.63
C ARG A 222 6.44 -2.12 10.11
N GLN A 223 7.61 -2.68 10.43
CA GLN A 223 7.74 -4.00 11.04
C GLN A 223 6.80 -4.15 12.24
N GLY A 224 6.16 -5.31 12.36
CA GLY A 224 5.19 -5.59 13.43
C GLY A 224 3.79 -4.99 13.19
N LEU A 225 3.49 -4.51 11.97
CA LEU A 225 2.20 -3.89 11.61
C LEU A 225 1.91 -2.62 12.42
N ILE A 226 2.96 -1.84 12.67
CA ILE A 226 2.85 -0.57 13.39
C ILE A 226 2.63 0.55 12.36
N PRO A 227 1.49 1.26 12.41
CA PRO A 227 1.25 2.40 11.53
C PRO A 227 2.13 3.59 11.94
N VAL A 228 2.77 4.20 10.94
CA VAL A 228 3.62 5.39 11.07
C VAL A 228 3.41 6.33 9.89
N TRP A 229 3.85 7.57 10.00
CA TRP A 229 3.91 8.51 8.88
C TRP A 229 5.15 8.25 8.02
N GLY A 230 4.92 7.79 6.78
CA GLY A 230 5.95 7.58 5.77
C GLY A 230 6.01 8.74 4.79
N ARG A 231 7.22 9.21 4.46
CA ARG A 231 7.41 10.32 3.52
C ARG A 231 7.03 9.90 2.09
N VAL A 232 6.30 10.77 1.39
CA VAL A 232 5.94 10.62 -0.02
C VAL A 232 6.98 11.34 -0.86
N THR A 233 7.70 10.61 -1.70
CA THR A 233 8.77 11.20 -2.55
C THR A 233 8.30 11.54 -3.95
N LYS A 234 7.31 10.82 -4.48
CA LYS A 234 6.79 11.01 -5.85
C LYS A 234 5.31 10.71 -5.92
N ALA A 235 4.59 11.44 -6.75
CA ALA A 235 3.23 11.12 -7.16
C ALA A 235 3.20 10.82 -8.66
N LEU A 236 2.44 9.80 -9.07
CA LEU A 236 2.41 9.33 -10.45
C LEU A 236 0.98 9.21 -10.97
N ARG A 237 0.74 9.75 -12.16
CA ARG A 237 -0.47 9.56 -12.95
C ARG A 237 -0.14 8.83 -14.24
N HIS A 238 -0.91 7.81 -14.58
CA HIS A 238 -0.81 7.11 -15.86
C HIS A 238 -2.19 6.70 -16.34
N VAL A 239 -2.29 6.41 -17.64
CA VAL A 239 -3.48 5.80 -18.23
C VAL A 239 -3.33 4.30 -18.08
N ASN A 240 -4.31 3.68 -17.41
CA ASN A 240 -4.35 2.23 -17.23
C ASN A 240 -4.89 1.56 -18.51
N ASP A 241 -4.20 0.51 -18.96
CA ASP A 241 -4.54 -0.33 -20.10
C ASP A 241 -4.86 -1.78 -19.68
N LYS A 242 -4.92 -2.05 -18.37
CA LYS A 242 -5.18 -3.37 -17.78
C LYS A 242 -6.55 -3.42 -17.09
N ASP A 243 -6.98 -4.63 -16.74
CA ASP A 243 -8.18 -4.85 -15.95
C ASP A 243 -8.09 -4.17 -14.58
N ILE A 244 -9.23 -3.64 -14.12
CA ILE A 244 -9.41 -3.08 -12.79
C ILE A 244 -10.24 -4.06 -11.97
N TYR A 245 -9.72 -4.43 -10.81
CA TYR A 245 -10.38 -5.29 -9.85
C TYR A 245 -10.93 -4.44 -8.70
N GLU A 246 -12.20 -4.63 -8.36
CA GLU A 246 -12.78 -4.13 -7.11
C GLU A 246 -12.63 -5.21 -6.05
N ILE A 247 -12.06 -4.84 -4.89
CA ILE A 247 -11.89 -5.71 -3.75
C ILE A 247 -12.75 -5.15 -2.63
N GLU A 248 -13.64 -5.98 -2.13
CA GLU A 248 -14.54 -5.66 -1.03
C GLU A 248 -14.19 -6.48 0.21
N THR A 249 -14.13 -5.82 1.37
CA THR A 249 -14.00 -6.50 2.67
C THR A 249 -15.36 -6.80 3.25
N ALA A 250 -15.43 -7.71 4.22
CA ALA A 250 -16.64 -8.03 4.96
C ALA A 250 -17.18 -6.83 5.76
N THR A 251 -16.32 -5.86 6.08
CA THR A 251 -16.78 -4.59 6.66
C THR A 251 -17.37 -3.67 5.60
N GLY A 252 -17.35 -4.01 4.31
CA GLY A 252 -17.85 -3.17 3.22
C GLY A 252 -16.86 -2.11 2.71
N ARG A 253 -15.58 -2.14 3.12
CA ARG A 253 -14.56 -1.29 2.47
C ARG A 253 -14.36 -1.79 1.05
N LYS A 254 -14.28 -0.85 0.10
CA LYS A 254 -14.01 -1.13 -1.30
C LYS A 254 -12.73 -0.43 -1.74
N ILE A 255 -11.91 -1.12 -2.52
CA ILE A 255 -10.77 -0.52 -3.20
C ILE A 255 -10.70 -1.05 -4.63
N ARG A 256 -10.46 -0.15 -5.59
CA ARG A 256 -10.31 -0.50 -7.00
C ARG A 256 -8.87 -0.35 -7.44
N ILE A 257 -8.26 -1.46 -7.84
CA ILE A 257 -6.83 -1.55 -8.15
C ILE A 257 -6.59 -2.27 -9.48
N THR A 258 -5.40 -2.04 -10.04
CA THR A 258 -4.95 -2.71 -11.28
C THR A 258 -4.63 -4.18 -11.04
N GLU A 259 -4.74 -5.03 -12.07
CA GLU A 259 -4.46 -6.47 -12.00
C GLU A 259 -3.14 -6.83 -11.30
N ASP A 260 -2.10 -6.04 -11.56
CA ASP A 260 -0.74 -6.25 -11.07
C ASP A 260 -0.50 -5.65 -9.69
N HIS A 261 -1.46 -4.93 -9.11
CA HIS A 261 -1.30 -4.28 -7.81
C HIS A 261 -1.21 -5.30 -6.67
N SER A 262 -0.13 -5.26 -5.89
CA SER A 262 0.00 -6.15 -4.74
C SER A 262 -0.62 -5.57 -3.47
N LEU A 263 -1.36 -6.40 -2.75
CA LEU A 263 -1.94 -6.10 -1.44
C LEU A 263 -1.24 -6.90 -0.35
N LEU A 264 -1.17 -6.32 0.86
CA LEU A 264 -0.71 -7.02 2.05
C LEU A 264 -1.89 -7.77 2.68
N VAL A 265 -1.80 -9.09 2.68
CA VAL A 265 -2.85 -10.00 3.13
C VAL A 265 -2.28 -10.96 4.16
N THR A 266 -3.10 -11.39 5.12
CA THR A 266 -2.77 -12.50 6.00
C THR A 266 -3.77 -13.64 5.82
N PRO A 267 -3.34 -14.87 5.47
CA PRO A 267 -4.26 -16.01 5.32
C PRO A 267 -4.71 -16.59 6.67
N ASP A 268 -3.91 -16.41 7.72
CA ASP A 268 -4.04 -17.06 9.02
C ASP A 268 -4.06 -16.07 10.21
N GLY A 269 -3.98 -14.77 9.92
CA GLY A 269 -3.89 -13.71 10.93
C GLY A 269 -2.51 -13.56 11.57
N ILE A 270 -1.50 -14.29 11.08
CA ILE A 270 -0.15 -14.30 11.64
C ILE A 270 0.87 -13.91 10.58
N HIS A 271 0.87 -14.59 9.44
CA HIS A 271 1.84 -14.38 8.37
C HIS A 271 1.30 -13.39 7.35
N VAL A 272 2.10 -12.38 7.03
CA VAL A 272 1.76 -11.35 6.04
C VAL A 272 2.43 -11.70 4.72
N VAL A 273 1.64 -11.74 3.66
CA VAL A 273 2.06 -12.03 2.29
C VAL A 273 1.63 -10.89 1.37
N SER A 274 2.39 -10.68 0.30
CA SER A 274 2.06 -9.74 -0.76
C SER A 274 1.39 -10.52 -1.91
N VAL A 275 0.18 -10.15 -2.32
CA VAL A 275 -0.61 -10.89 -3.31
C VAL A 275 -1.30 -9.96 -4.31
N THR A 276 -1.36 -10.35 -5.58
CA THR A 276 -2.15 -9.66 -6.62
C THR A 276 -3.64 -9.98 -6.49
N PRO A 277 -4.57 -9.17 -7.05
CA PRO A 277 -5.99 -9.47 -7.10
C PRO A 277 -6.30 -10.89 -7.60
N ARG A 278 -5.63 -11.33 -8.68
CA ARG A 278 -5.82 -12.68 -9.23
C ARG A 278 -5.43 -13.78 -8.23
N THR A 279 -4.33 -13.58 -7.52
CA THR A 279 -3.89 -14.53 -6.48
C THR A 279 -4.85 -14.50 -5.29
N LEU A 280 -5.31 -13.31 -4.91
CA LEU A 280 -6.24 -13.10 -3.81
C LEU A 280 -7.57 -13.85 -4.03
N MET A 281 -8.10 -13.86 -5.25
CA MET A 281 -9.32 -14.60 -5.59
C MET A 281 -9.19 -16.11 -5.38
N ALA A 282 -8.00 -16.67 -5.57
CA ALA A 282 -7.75 -18.11 -5.40
C ALA A 282 -7.52 -18.52 -3.93
N MET A 283 -7.45 -17.57 -3.00
CA MET A 283 -7.19 -17.85 -1.59
C MET A 283 -8.48 -18.21 -0.84
N LYS A 284 -8.44 -19.30 -0.07
CA LYS A 284 -9.57 -19.75 0.77
C LYS A 284 -9.86 -18.79 1.94
N ASN A 285 -8.80 -18.37 2.63
CA ASN A 285 -8.85 -17.37 3.70
C ASN A 285 -7.97 -16.19 3.30
N LYS A 286 -8.52 -14.99 3.40
CA LYS A 286 -7.88 -13.76 2.92
C LYS A 286 -8.32 -12.61 3.82
N TYR A 287 -7.41 -12.10 4.64
CA TYR A 287 -7.66 -10.94 5.49
C TYR A 287 -6.76 -9.78 5.07
N LEU A 288 -7.36 -8.64 4.75
CA LEU A 288 -6.62 -7.40 4.51
C LEU A 288 -6.24 -6.73 5.82
N ILE A 289 -5.08 -6.08 5.81
CA ILE A 289 -4.57 -5.36 6.97
C ILE A 289 -5.01 -3.91 6.87
N VAL A 290 -5.69 -3.43 7.90
CA VAL A 290 -6.18 -2.06 8.00
C VAL A 290 -5.50 -1.35 9.18
N PRO A 291 -4.74 -0.27 8.94
CA PRO A 291 -4.09 0.49 10.01
C PRO A 291 -5.11 1.17 10.92
N ARG A 292 -4.84 1.18 12.22
CA ARG A 292 -5.70 1.76 13.25
C ARG A 292 -4.88 2.46 14.35
N GLY A 293 -5.40 3.54 14.91
CA GLY A 293 -4.83 4.15 16.11
C GLY A 293 -3.40 4.62 15.89
N MET A 294 -3.26 5.66 15.08
CA MET A 294 -1.99 6.28 14.76
C MET A 294 -1.86 7.62 15.49
N GLU A 295 -0.65 7.95 15.92
CA GLU A 295 -0.35 9.28 16.43
C GLU A 295 -0.48 10.29 15.30
N LEU A 296 -1.26 11.34 15.52
CA LEU A 296 -1.58 12.35 14.52
C LEU A 296 -0.69 13.59 14.74
N PRO A 297 0.19 13.96 13.79
CA PRO A 297 0.90 15.23 13.80
C PRO A 297 0.00 16.43 14.09
N GLU A 298 0.51 17.38 14.86
CA GLU A 298 -0.29 18.54 15.25
C GLU A 298 -0.46 19.52 14.08
N PRO A 299 -1.68 19.80 13.63
CA PRO A 299 -1.97 20.81 12.62
C PRO A 299 -1.77 22.22 13.16
N LYS A 300 -1.63 23.17 12.23
CA LYS A 300 -1.70 24.60 12.55
C LYS A 300 -3.06 25.11 12.10
N SER A 301 -3.88 25.54 13.05
CA SER A 301 -5.18 26.13 12.76
C SER A 301 -5.41 27.40 13.57
N SER A 302 -5.97 28.41 12.92
CA SER A 302 -6.49 29.62 13.55
C SER A 302 -7.94 29.44 14.04
N ALA A 303 -8.63 28.37 13.64
CA ALA A 303 -10.04 28.13 13.93
C ALA A 303 -10.28 27.38 15.26
N VAL A 304 -9.35 27.50 16.21
CA VAL A 304 -9.38 26.81 17.51
C VAL A 304 -10.69 27.07 18.25
N TYR A 305 -11.17 28.31 18.23
CA TYR A 305 -12.39 28.76 18.91
C TYR A 305 -13.68 28.38 18.18
N MET A 306 -13.56 27.96 16.92
CA MET A 306 -14.71 27.54 16.11
C MET A 306 -14.96 26.03 16.22
N ASP A 307 -14.19 25.30 17.03
CA ASP A 307 -14.21 23.83 17.12
C ASP A 307 -15.61 23.22 17.25
N ARG A 308 -16.41 23.65 18.24
CA ARG A 308 -17.78 23.17 18.41
C ARG A 308 -18.63 23.52 17.20
N LEU A 309 -18.57 24.78 16.77
CA LEU A 309 -19.34 25.28 15.64
C LEU A 309 -19.02 24.53 14.33
N ILE A 310 -17.75 24.16 14.11
CA ILE A 310 -17.29 23.31 13.02
C ILE A 310 -17.95 21.93 13.10
N GLY A 311 -17.93 21.29 14.27
CA GLY A 311 -18.57 19.98 14.45
C GLY A 311 -20.07 20.00 14.18
N ILE A 312 -20.76 21.03 14.68
CA ILE A 312 -22.19 21.28 14.44
C ILE A 312 -22.45 21.49 12.94
N ALA A 313 -21.71 22.41 12.32
CA ALA A 313 -21.90 22.78 10.93
C ALA A 313 -21.58 21.61 9.99
N LEU A 314 -20.57 20.79 10.26
CA LEU A 314 -20.30 19.60 9.44
C LEU A 314 -21.44 18.58 9.48
N ALA A 315 -22.16 18.51 10.62
CA ALA A 315 -23.25 17.56 10.79
C ALA A 315 -24.55 17.99 10.09
N SER A 316 -24.86 19.29 10.04
CA SER A 316 -26.15 19.79 9.56
C SER A 316 -26.13 21.18 8.88
N GLY A 317 -24.95 21.70 8.62
CA GLY A 317 -24.71 22.97 7.94
C GLY A 317 -24.77 22.82 6.42
N ILE A 318 -25.40 23.81 5.79
CA ILE A 318 -25.49 23.96 4.34
C ILE A 318 -24.93 25.34 3.99
N PRO A 319 -23.98 25.45 3.06
CA PRO A 319 -23.46 26.75 2.67
C PRO A 319 -24.58 27.58 2.03
N ASP A 320 -24.64 28.85 2.39
CA ASP A 320 -25.61 29.78 1.83
C ASP A 320 -25.35 30.01 0.34
N TYR A 321 -26.41 30.36 -0.42
CA TYR A 321 -26.30 30.63 -1.85
C TYR A 321 -25.39 31.83 -2.18
N THR A 322 -25.21 32.75 -1.22
CA THR A 322 -24.28 33.88 -1.37
C THR A 322 -22.82 33.51 -1.13
N GLY A 323 -22.54 32.33 -0.56
CA GLY A 323 -21.20 31.89 -0.18
C GLY A 323 -20.59 32.64 1.02
N LYS A 324 -21.37 33.44 1.75
CA LYS A 324 -20.90 34.27 2.89
C LYS A 324 -21.30 33.73 4.26
N GLY A 325 -21.89 32.55 4.32
CA GLY A 325 -22.36 31.97 5.55
C GLY A 325 -22.83 30.53 5.40
N VAL A 326 -23.21 29.95 6.52
CA VAL A 326 -23.69 28.57 6.62
C VAL A 326 -25.02 28.59 7.37
N VAL A 327 -26.03 27.98 6.76
CA VAL A 327 -27.31 27.69 7.41
C VAL A 327 -27.18 26.38 8.16
N ILE A 328 -27.23 26.42 9.48
CA ILE A 328 -27.20 25.26 10.36
C ILE A 328 -28.62 24.89 10.74
N MET A 329 -29.02 23.64 10.45
CA MET A 329 -30.30 23.09 10.91
C MET A 329 -30.07 22.17 12.11
N ASP A 330 -30.54 22.53 13.29
CA ASP A 330 -30.26 21.79 14.52
C ASP A 330 -31.50 21.64 15.40
N SER A 331 -31.62 20.49 16.07
CA SER A 331 -32.64 20.25 17.09
C SER A 331 -32.43 21.07 18.37
N SER A 332 -31.21 21.54 18.61
CA SER A 332 -30.81 22.33 19.77
C SER A 332 -30.26 23.71 19.37
N PRO A 333 -31.14 24.70 19.10
CA PRO A 333 -30.71 26.07 18.78
C PRO A 333 -29.86 26.72 19.88
N ALA A 334 -30.08 26.33 21.14
CA ALA A 334 -29.29 26.81 22.27
C ALA A 334 -27.82 26.42 22.13
N ASP A 335 -27.53 25.18 21.71
CA ASP A 335 -26.16 24.72 21.49
C ASP A 335 -25.49 25.47 20.33
N VAL A 336 -26.23 25.72 19.24
CA VAL A 336 -25.73 26.52 18.11
C VAL A 336 -25.42 27.94 18.55
N LYS A 337 -26.31 28.56 19.34
CA LYS A 337 -26.11 29.92 19.87
C LYS A 337 -24.87 29.99 20.74
N MET A 338 -24.71 29.05 21.66
CA MET A 338 -23.53 28.97 22.53
C MET A 338 -22.25 28.77 21.73
N ALA A 339 -22.25 27.88 20.72
CA ALA A 339 -21.10 27.67 19.86
C ALA A 339 -20.73 28.92 19.04
N CYS A 340 -21.71 29.70 18.57
CA CYS A 340 -21.45 30.97 17.87
C CYS A 340 -20.87 32.03 18.81
N LEU A 341 -21.39 32.13 20.03
CA LEU A 341 -20.85 33.04 21.06
C LEU A 341 -19.40 32.67 21.45
N GLU A 342 -19.12 31.38 21.65
CA GLU A 342 -17.76 30.88 21.92
C GLU A 342 -16.79 31.17 20.77
N ALA A 343 -17.28 31.04 19.53
CA ALA A 343 -16.50 31.33 18.32
C ALA A 343 -16.33 32.83 18.03
N GLY A 344 -17.10 33.70 18.70
CA GLY A 344 -17.15 35.13 18.38
C GLY A 344 -17.71 35.42 16.99
N VAL A 345 -18.67 34.62 16.53
CA VAL A 345 -19.25 34.71 15.19
C VAL A 345 -20.71 35.15 15.26
N ASP A 346 -21.08 36.09 14.40
CA ASP A 346 -22.46 36.55 14.30
C ASP A 346 -23.38 35.45 13.74
N CYS A 347 -24.49 35.24 14.43
CA CYS A 347 -25.52 34.29 14.02
C CYS A 347 -26.92 34.91 14.12
N GLU A 348 -27.75 34.59 13.12
CA GLU A 348 -29.14 35.05 13.02
C GLU A 348 -30.05 33.81 13.04
N PHE A 349 -31.02 33.77 13.95
CA PHE A 349 -31.90 32.62 14.12
C PHE A 349 -33.20 32.78 13.34
N TYR A 350 -33.55 31.76 12.56
CA TYR A 350 -34.80 31.67 11.83
C TYR A 350 -35.67 30.57 12.45
N GLY A 351 -36.58 31.00 13.33
CA GLY A 351 -37.45 30.09 14.07
C GLY A 351 -36.69 29.21 15.07
N TYR A 352 -37.21 28.01 15.33
CA TYR A 352 -36.72 27.13 16.39
C TYR A 352 -35.70 26.07 15.96
N ARG A 353 -35.24 26.08 14.70
CA ARG A 353 -34.36 25.01 14.18
C ARG A 353 -33.29 25.46 13.21
N ALA A 354 -33.30 26.71 12.74
CA ALA A 354 -32.33 27.18 11.77
C ALA A 354 -31.56 28.40 12.31
N ALA A 355 -30.26 28.41 12.08
CA ALA A 355 -29.40 29.56 12.33
C ALA A 355 -28.53 29.83 11.10
N MET A 356 -28.50 31.08 10.65
CA MET A 356 -27.53 31.55 9.67
C MET A 356 -26.31 32.08 10.40
N VAL A 357 -25.17 31.49 10.11
CA VAL A 357 -23.88 31.83 10.71
C VAL A 357 -23.00 32.47 9.63
N ARG A 358 -22.61 33.73 9.82
CA ARG A 358 -21.84 34.49 8.83
C ARG A 358 -20.34 34.31 9.09
N SER A 359 -19.69 33.42 8.36
CA SER A 359 -18.26 33.14 8.52
C SER A 359 -17.68 32.49 7.27
N ASP A 360 -16.74 33.18 6.63
CA ASP A 360 -15.98 32.63 5.49
C ASP A 360 -15.21 31.38 5.88
N THR A 361 -14.60 31.37 7.08
CA THR A 361 -13.92 30.20 7.64
C THR A 361 -14.84 28.99 7.74
N LEU A 362 -16.11 29.19 8.13
CA LEU A 362 -17.06 28.08 8.24
C LEU A 362 -17.50 27.58 6.85
N VAL A 363 -17.62 28.47 5.87
CA VAL A 363 -17.88 28.10 4.47
C VAL A 363 -16.75 27.23 3.93
N ASP A 364 -15.49 27.62 4.16
CA ASP A 364 -14.32 26.84 3.77
C ASP A 364 -14.30 25.46 4.44
N VAL A 365 -14.62 25.39 5.73
CA VAL A 365 -14.74 24.14 6.49
C VAL A 365 -15.79 23.20 5.89
N ILE A 366 -16.96 23.74 5.50
CA ILE A 366 -18.02 22.94 4.89
C ILE A 366 -17.61 22.44 3.50
N ALA A 367 -16.91 23.27 2.73
CA ALA A 367 -16.36 22.90 1.44
C ALA A 367 -15.28 21.81 1.55
N GLU A 368 -14.41 21.91 2.57
CA GLU A 368 -13.40 20.89 2.88
C GLU A 368 -14.04 19.59 3.38
N GLY A 369 -15.11 19.69 4.17
CA GLY A 369 -15.86 18.57 4.74
C GLY A 369 -15.21 17.99 6.00
N LEU A 370 -15.43 16.70 6.28
CA LEU A 370 -14.89 16.01 7.46
C LEU A 370 -13.37 16.11 7.70
N PRO A 371 -12.50 16.22 6.66
CA PRO A 371 -11.06 16.43 6.87
C PRO A 371 -10.73 17.67 7.73
N SER A 372 -11.60 18.68 7.75
CA SER A 372 -11.43 19.88 8.57
C SER A 372 -11.33 19.56 10.07
N ILE A 373 -11.94 18.47 10.54
CA ILE A 373 -11.79 17.99 11.93
C ILE A 373 -10.35 17.58 12.21
N LEU A 374 -9.69 16.86 11.28
CA LEU A 374 -8.28 16.47 11.44
C LEU A 374 -7.36 17.70 11.47
N ASN A 375 -7.76 18.78 10.80
CA ASN A 375 -7.03 20.04 10.76
C ASN A 375 -7.19 20.91 12.01
N LEU A 376 -7.99 20.49 13.00
CA LEU A 376 -8.00 21.11 14.32
C LEU A 376 -6.89 20.53 15.22
N PRO A 377 -6.23 21.36 16.05
CA PRO A 377 -5.21 20.88 16.96
C PRO A 377 -5.82 19.94 17.99
N PHE A 378 -5.02 18.97 18.44
CA PHE A 378 -5.39 18.07 19.52
C PHE A 378 -5.51 18.82 20.84
N HIS A 379 -4.52 19.66 21.14
CA HIS A 379 -4.41 20.43 22.36
C HIS A 379 -4.05 21.88 22.05
N TYR A 380 -4.72 22.80 22.73
CA TYR A 380 -4.44 24.23 22.66
C TYR A 380 -4.56 24.82 24.05
N ARG A 381 -3.51 25.51 24.50
CA ARG A 381 -3.56 26.21 25.79
C ARG A 381 -4.04 27.64 25.57
N HIS A 382 -5.21 27.94 26.11
CA HIS A 382 -5.83 29.26 26.05
C HIS A 382 -5.00 30.30 26.82
N PHE A 383 -5.13 31.59 26.47
CA PHE A 383 -4.42 32.67 27.17
C PHE A 383 -4.81 32.80 28.64
N THR A 384 -5.99 32.29 29.04
CA THR A 384 -6.42 32.19 30.44
C THR A 384 -5.71 31.06 31.21
N GLY A 385 -4.89 30.26 30.53
CA GLY A 385 -4.23 29.09 31.08
C GLY A 385 -5.05 27.79 30.98
N THR A 386 -6.29 27.86 30.49
CA THR A 386 -7.20 26.71 30.32
C THR A 386 -6.79 25.86 29.13
N ASP A 387 -6.73 24.54 29.31
CA ASP A 387 -6.47 23.60 28.22
C ASP A 387 -7.75 23.32 27.42
N MET A 388 -7.65 23.41 26.09
CA MET A 388 -8.72 23.14 25.14
C MET A 388 -8.32 21.98 24.23
N PHE A 389 -9.34 21.26 23.73
CA PHE A 389 -9.15 20.09 22.86
C PHE A 389 -10.00 20.20 21.58
N PRO A 390 -9.66 21.13 20.68
CA PRO A 390 -10.50 21.49 19.53
C PRO A 390 -10.93 20.31 18.67
N ARG A 391 -9.99 19.43 18.30
CA ARG A 391 -10.28 18.26 17.46
C ARG A 391 -11.36 17.37 18.07
N PHE A 392 -11.26 17.08 19.37
CA PHE A 392 -12.22 16.23 20.06
C PHE A 392 -13.55 16.93 20.31
N ARG A 393 -13.55 18.24 20.62
CA ARG A 393 -14.79 19.01 20.77
C ARG A 393 -15.58 19.02 19.46
N ALA A 394 -14.91 19.28 18.33
CA ALA A 394 -15.54 19.24 17.01
C ALA A 394 -16.10 17.84 16.68
N LEU A 395 -15.28 16.80 16.85
CA LEU A 395 -15.72 15.42 16.59
C LEU A 395 -16.91 15.02 17.47
N ARG A 396 -16.90 15.41 18.75
CA ARG A 396 -17.99 15.14 19.69
C ARG A 396 -19.29 15.78 19.22
N GLU A 397 -19.27 17.06 18.87
CA GLU A 397 -20.48 17.76 18.41
C GLU A 397 -21.02 17.16 17.10
N TYR A 398 -20.12 16.77 16.19
CA TYR A 398 -20.48 16.08 14.97
C TYR A 398 -21.12 14.72 15.24
N LEU A 399 -20.46 13.86 16.04
CA LEU A 399 -20.97 12.53 16.37
C LEU A 399 -22.27 12.58 17.16
N ALA A 400 -22.44 13.51 18.09
CA ALA A 400 -23.68 13.65 18.88
C ALA A 400 -24.93 13.81 18.00
N ARG A 401 -24.78 14.41 16.81
CA ARG A 401 -25.86 14.63 15.84
C ARG A 401 -26.03 13.50 14.82
N LYS A 402 -25.01 12.65 14.68
CA LYS A 402 -24.99 11.54 13.71
C LYS A 402 -25.23 10.18 14.37
N LEU A 403 -25.02 10.05 15.67
CA LEU A 403 -25.25 8.83 16.42
C LEU A 403 -26.75 8.50 16.47
N LEU A 404 -27.12 7.27 16.09
CA LEU A 404 -28.45 6.77 16.36
C LEU A 404 -28.59 6.44 17.86
N PRO A 405 -29.78 6.64 18.46
CA PRO A 405 -30.08 6.10 19.77
C PRO A 405 -29.78 4.60 19.79
N ARG A 406 -29.15 4.09 20.87
CA ARG A 406 -28.71 2.69 20.99
C ARG A 406 -29.84 1.73 20.57
N VAL A 407 -29.69 1.09 19.41
CA VAL A 407 -30.67 0.12 18.89
C VAL A 407 -30.43 -1.27 19.48
N LYS A 408 -29.17 -1.63 19.80
CA LYS A 408 -28.72 -2.88 20.47
C LYS A 408 -27.39 -2.65 21.20
N GLU A 409 -27.04 -3.49 22.18
CA GLU A 409 -25.78 -3.39 22.96
C GLU A 409 -24.52 -3.75 22.14
N ASP A 410 -24.67 -4.43 21.01
CA ASP A 410 -23.56 -5.07 20.29
C ASP A 410 -22.79 -4.13 19.34
N PHE A 411 -23.37 -2.98 18.95
CA PHE A 411 -22.72 -2.02 18.04
C PHE A 411 -23.25 -0.60 18.24
N VAL A 412 -22.45 0.39 17.83
CA VAL A 412 -22.86 1.79 17.74
C VAL A 412 -23.02 2.16 16.27
N PHE A 413 -24.14 2.78 15.90
CA PHE A 413 -24.41 3.21 14.52
C PHE A 413 -24.25 4.72 14.38
N ILE A 414 -23.45 5.15 13.42
CA ILE A 414 -23.26 6.57 13.08
C ILE A 414 -23.79 6.79 11.67
N MET A 415 -24.85 7.61 11.54
CA MET A 415 -25.44 8.01 10.27
C MET A 415 -24.52 8.95 9.52
N GLU A 416 -24.33 8.73 8.22
CA GLU A 416 -23.62 9.67 7.37
C GLU A 416 -24.02 9.51 5.90
N ASP A 417 -23.90 10.58 5.13
CA ASP A 417 -24.16 10.54 3.69
C ASP A 417 -23.19 9.59 3.00
N LYS A 418 -23.68 8.82 2.02
CA LYS A 418 -22.91 7.85 1.22
C LYS A 418 -21.55 8.37 0.75
N LYS A 419 -21.46 9.66 0.42
CA LYS A 419 -20.22 10.32 -0.05
C LYS A 419 -19.18 10.55 1.06
N ARG A 420 -19.62 10.61 2.32
CA ARG A 420 -18.81 10.96 3.50
C ARG A 420 -18.54 9.76 4.42
N VAL A 421 -19.32 8.67 4.30
CA VAL A 421 -19.15 7.42 5.08
C VAL A 421 -17.68 6.95 5.10
N MET A 422 -17.02 6.91 3.93
CA MET A 422 -15.62 6.44 3.86
C MET A 422 -14.63 7.40 4.52
N ALA A 423 -14.83 8.72 4.36
CA ALA A 423 -13.98 9.71 5.02
C ALA A 423 -14.14 9.63 6.56
N LEU A 424 -15.38 9.48 7.04
CA LEU A 424 -15.67 9.25 8.45
C LEU A 424 -14.99 7.98 8.97
N SER A 425 -15.11 6.86 8.24
CA SER A 425 -14.46 5.59 8.60
C SER A 425 -12.94 5.73 8.71
N ILE A 426 -12.31 6.47 7.79
CA ILE A 426 -10.87 6.74 7.83
C ILE A 426 -10.50 7.56 9.08
N ILE A 427 -11.23 8.64 9.36
CA ILE A 427 -11.00 9.48 10.57
C ILE A 427 -11.12 8.64 11.84
N LEU A 428 -12.19 7.84 11.95
CA LEU A 428 -12.43 6.95 13.09
C LEU A 428 -11.31 5.90 13.23
N SER A 429 -10.89 5.28 12.12
CA SER A 429 -9.79 4.30 12.10
C SER A 429 -8.48 4.93 12.57
N LEU A 430 -8.13 6.12 12.07
CA LEU A 430 -6.95 6.88 12.48
C LEU A 430 -6.96 7.16 13.99
N MET A 431 -8.14 7.50 14.53
CA MET A 431 -8.34 7.82 15.95
C MET A 431 -8.48 6.58 16.86
N GLY A 432 -8.43 5.37 16.29
CA GLY A 432 -8.40 4.13 17.06
C GLY A 432 -9.73 3.39 17.16
N THR A 433 -10.78 3.86 16.48
CA THR A 433 -12.10 3.23 16.49
C THR A 433 -12.21 2.17 15.40
N THR A 434 -12.66 0.98 15.77
CA THR A 434 -12.84 -0.14 14.83
C THR A 434 -14.21 -0.05 14.16
N VAL A 435 -14.21 -0.04 12.83
CA VAL A 435 -15.42 -0.06 12.00
C VAL A 435 -15.76 -1.52 11.69
N LEU A 436 -16.95 -1.95 12.12
CA LEU A 436 -17.45 -3.31 11.92
C LEU A 436 -18.11 -3.47 10.56
N LYS A 437 -18.84 -2.44 10.11
CA LYS A 437 -19.58 -2.48 8.85
C LYS A 437 -19.83 -1.09 8.27
N HIS A 438 -19.67 -0.94 6.97
CA HIS A 438 -20.08 0.19 6.16
C HIS A 438 -21.48 -0.11 5.66
N CYS A 439 -22.39 0.82 5.92
CA CYS A 439 -23.76 0.78 5.45
C CYS A 439 -23.95 1.93 4.46
N GLU A 440 -25.00 1.88 3.65
CA GLU A 440 -25.24 2.90 2.63
C GLU A 440 -25.35 4.32 3.21
N PHE A 441 -25.88 4.42 4.44
CA PHE A 441 -26.12 5.69 5.14
C PHE A 441 -25.42 5.78 6.49
N GLY A 442 -24.27 5.11 6.66
CA GLY A 442 -23.52 5.20 7.91
C GLY A 442 -22.49 4.11 8.13
N VAL A 443 -21.97 4.06 9.35
CA VAL A 443 -21.03 3.03 9.81
C VAL A 443 -21.49 2.41 11.12
N GLN A 444 -21.32 1.10 11.24
CA GLN A 444 -21.35 0.37 12.50
C GLN A 444 -19.94 0.31 13.06
N VAL A 445 -19.79 0.72 14.32
CA VAL A 445 -18.51 0.70 15.03
C VAL A 445 -18.59 -0.16 16.28
N ASP A 446 -17.45 -0.73 16.66
CA ASP A 446 -17.32 -1.54 17.85
C ASP A 446 -17.60 -0.71 19.11
N PRO A 447 -18.55 -1.12 19.99
CA PRO A 447 -18.92 -0.33 21.17
C PRO A 447 -17.76 -0.07 22.11
N PHE A 448 -16.82 -1.01 22.21
CA PHE A 448 -15.69 -0.88 23.12
C PHE A 448 -14.74 0.24 22.67
N THR A 449 -14.29 0.21 21.41
CA THR A 449 -13.40 1.24 20.85
C THR A 449 -14.11 2.58 20.65
N ALA A 450 -15.42 2.58 20.40
CA ALA A 450 -16.24 3.79 20.39
C ALA A 450 -16.35 4.41 21.80
N SER A 451 -16.52 3.59 22.84
CA SER A 451 -16.50 4.03 24.24
C SER A 451 -15.13 4.58 24.64
N GLU A 452 -14.04 3.93 24.20
CA GLU A 452 -12.69 4.43 24.40
C GLU A 452 -12.48 5.81 23.74
N LEU A 453 -12.94 5.99 22.50
CA LEU A 453 -12.92 7.28 21.83
C LEU A 453 -13.77 8.32 22.59
N LYS A 454 -14.97 7.94 23.06
CA LYS A 454 -15.83 8.81 23.86
C LYS A 454 -15.15 9.27 25.14
N ASN A 455 -14.52 8.35 25.88
CA ASN A 455 -13.78 8.69 27.09
C ASN A 455 -12.60 9.63 26.80
N ARG A 456 -11.91 9.46 25.66
CA ARG A 456 -10.86 10.40 25.21
C ARG A 456 -11.42 11.78 24.89
N MET A 457 -12.64 11.86 24.33
CA MET A 457 -13.31 13.13 24.05
C MET A 457 -13.81 13.83 25.33
N GLU A 458 -14.20 13.07 26.36
CA GLU A 458 -14.72 13.61 27.63
C GLU A 458 -13.63 13.95 28.65
N MET A 459 -12.53 13.21 28.66
CA MET A 459 -11.41 13.38 29.60
C MET A 459 -10.04 13.44 28.90
N PRO A 460 -9.82 14.37 27.96
CA PRO A 460 -8.61 14.39 27.15
C PRO A 460 -7.32 14.72 27.93
N GLU A 461 -7.42 15.47 29.04
CA GLU A 461 -6.28 15.83 29.90
C GLU A 461 -5.58 14.62 30.53
N TYR A 462 -6.34 13.55 30.81
CA TYR A 462 -5.80 12.30 31.36
C TYR A 462 -4.82 11.63 30.39
N TYR A 463 -5.01 11.84 29.09
CA TYR A 463 -4.19 11.23 28.05
C TYR A 463 -2.90 12.01 27.76
N ILE A 464 -2.87 13.33 27.99
CA ILE A 464 -1.62 14.13 27.90
C ILE A 464 -0.60 13.66 28.94
N LYS A 465 -1.04 13.47 30.19
CA LYS A 465 -0.16 13.03 31.30
C LYS A 465 0.38 11.62 31.11
N MET A 466 -0.24 10.85 30.23
CA MET A 466 0.12 9.48 29.88
C MET A 466 1.13 9.43 28.71
N SER A 467 1.10 10.40 27.79
CA SER A 467 2.03 10.49 26.65
C SER A 467 3.47 10.89 26.99
N ASP A 468 3.73 11.41 28.20
CA ASP A 468 5.08 11.78 28.67
C ASP A 468 5.95 10.58 29.12
N GLY A 469 5.43 9.35 29.00
CA GLY A 469 6.19 8.12 29.17
C GLY A 469 6.12 7.23 27.93
N PRO A 470 7.16 6.44 27.60
CA PRO A 470 7.17 5.55 26.43
C PRO A 470 6.17 4.37 26.52
N GLN A 471 5.26 4.38 27.50
CA GLN A 471 4.25 3.35 27.73
C GLN A 471 2.92 3.95 28.22
N SER A 472 2.08 4.44 27.33
CA SER A 472 0.61 4.34 27.41
C SER A 472 0.02 5.02 26.16
N VAL A 473 -0.83 4.41 25.36
CA VAL A 473 -2.05 3.64 25.64
C VAL A 473 -2.13 2.44 24.68
N VAL A 474 -2.29 1.24 25.26
CA VAL A 474 -2.91 -0.01 24.75
C VAL A 474 -2.74 -0.30 23.24
N SER A 475 -2.05 -1.36 22.81
CA SER A 475 -2.33 -2.74 23.17
C SER A 475 -1.06 -3.60 23.24
N ILE A 476 -0.89 -4.33 24.36
CA ILE A 476 -0.27 -5.66 24.35
C ILE A 476 -0.92 -6.45 23.20
N LEU A 477 -0.13 -7.26 22.47
CA LEU A 477 -0.52 -8.17 21.39
C LEU A 477 -1.62 -9.19 21.78
N LYS A 478 -2.78 -8.74 22.28
CA LYS A 478 -3.93 -9.60 22.57
C LYS A 478 -4.79 -9.63 21.31
N LYS A 479 -4.74 -10.77 20.61
CA LYS A 479 -5.70 -11.11 19.55
C LYS A 479 -7.09 -11.06 20.16
N ARG A 480 -7.97 -10.22 19.64
CA ARG A 480 -9.38 -10.14 20.04
C ARG A 480 -10.25 -10.33 18.81
N THR A 481 -11.21 -11.24 18.91
CA THR A 481 -12.28 -11.35 17.92
C THR A 481 -13.35 -10.33 18.27
N ILE A 482 -13.65 -9.41 17.36
CA ILE A 482 -14.67 -8.35 17.55
C ILE A 482 -15.94 -8.68 16.75
N GLY A 483 -15.79 -9.43 15.64
CA GLY A 483 -16.88 -10.06 14.90
C GLY A 483 -16.37 -11.30 14.16
N GLU A 484 -17.27 -12.03 13.50
CA GLU A 484 -16.89 -13.25 12.73
C GLU A 484 -15.87 -12.95 11.63
N ASP A 485 -15.92 -11.74 11.05
CA ASP A 485 -15.12 -11.35 9.89
C ASP A 485 -14.06 -10.28 10.17
N VAL A 486 -13.89 -9.87 11.44
CA VAL A 486 -12.90 -8.86 11.87
C VAL A 486 -12.12 -9.34 13.09
N ILE A 487 -10.80 -9.45 12.92
CA ILE A 487 -9.86 -9.81 13.99
C ILE A 487 -8.98 -8.62 14.30
N GLN A 488 -8.96 -8.20 15.56
CA GLN A 488 -8.06 -7.15 16.02
C GLN A 488 -6.71 -7.74 16.43
N LYS A 489 -5.61 -7.18 15.92
CA LYS A 489 -4.25 -7.57 16.29
C LYS A 489 -3.35 -6.34 16.42
N GLY A 490 -3.11 -5.91 17.65
CA GLY A 490 -2.27 -4.74 17.90
C GLY A 490 -2.94 -3.46 17.40
N ARG A 491 -2.23 -2.71 16.54
CA ARG A 491 -2.68 -1.46 15.91
C ARG A 491 -3.24 -1.65 14.49
N VAL A 492 -3.67 -2.86 14.16
CA VAL A 492 -4.36 -3.14 12.90
C VAL A 492 -5.60 -3.98 13.12
N ASP A 493 -6.57 -3.78 12.23
CA ASP A 493 -7.70 -4.67 12.04
C ASP A 493 -7.41 -5.58 10.84
N LEU A 494 -7.78 -6.85 10.98
CA LEU A 494 -7.72 -7.84 9.92
C LEU A 494 -9.14 -8.07 9.40
N GLU A 495 -9.42 -7.54 8.23
CA GLU A 495 -10.75 -7.59 7.64
C GLU A 495 -10.80 -8.67 6.57
N ARG A 496 -11.72 -9.63 6.70
CA ARG A 496 -11.89 -10.68 5.70
C ARG A 496 -12.29 -10.07 4.36
N VAL A 497 -11.69 -10.55 3.27
CA VAL A 497 -12.11 -10.23 1.90
C VAL A 497 -13.25 -11.17 1.52
N ILE A 498 -14.29 -10.64 0.90
CA ILE A 498 -15.45 -11.44 0.44
C ILE A 498 -15.27 -12.00 -0.96
#